data_AF-A0A5J4UVL8-F1
#
_entry.id   AF-A0A5J4UVL8-F1
#
_cell.length_a   1.000
_cell.length_b   1.000
_cell.length_c   1.000
_cell.angle_alpha   90.00
_cell.angle_beta   90.00
_cell.angle_gamma   90.00
#
_symmetry.space_group_name_H-M   'P 1'
#
loop_
_entity.id
_entity.type
_entity.pdbx_description
1 polymer ?
#
loop_
_entity_poly.entity_id
_entity_poly.type
_entity_poly.pdbx_seq_one_letter_code
_entity_poly.pdbx_strand_id
1 'polypeptide(L)' 'MGLSEDLLRGIVGYGFEKPSAIQQRAIAPVLRGRDVIAQAQSGTGKTATFSIAA' A
#
# COMPACT_ATOMS: atom_id res chain seq x y z
N MET A 1 7.97 -4.56 6.50
CA MET A 1 7.55 -4.59 5.07
C MET A 1 8.74 -4.53 4.11
N GLY A 2 9.98 -4.26 4.56
CA GLY A 2 11.14 -4.22 3.65
C GLY A 2 11.09 -3.07 2.64
N LEU A 3 10.29 -2.04 2.90
CA LEU A 3 10.21 -0.84 2.07
C LEU A 3 11.43 0.07 2.34
N SER A 4 11.88 0.79 1.31
CA SER A 4 12.96 1.76 1.46
C SER A 4 12.58 2.90 2.40
N GLU A 5 13.56 3.47 3.10
CA GLU A 5 13.34 4.60 4.02
C GLU A 5 12.78 5.82 3.30
N ASP A 6 13.24 6.10 2.08
CA ASP A 6 12.77 7.25 1.29
C ASP A 6 11.29 7.12 0.93
N LEU A 7 10.84 5.92 0.59
CA LEU A 7 9.42 5.66 0.34
C LEU A 7 8.60 5.87 1.61
N LEU A 8 9.06 5.36 2.75
CA LEU A 8 8.39 5.55 4.04
C LEU A 8 8.29 7.04 4.41
N ARG A 9 9.36 7.82 4.21
CA ARG A 9 9.35 9.27 4.43
C ARG A 9 8.37 9.97 3.50
N GLY A 10 8.31 9.59 2.24
CA GLY A 10 7.34 10.13 1.28
C GLY A 10 5.90 9.84 1.66
N ILE A 11 5.60 8.60 2.06
CA ILE A 11 4.26 8.17 2.53
C ILE A 11 3.83 9.03 3.73
N VAL A 12 4.68 9.14 4.75
CA VAL A 12 4.37 9.94 5.95
C VAL A 12 4.28 11.43 5.62
N GLY A 13 5.19 11.96 4.80
CA GLY A 13 5.20 13.38 4.41
C GLY A 13 3.97 13.80 3.59
N TYR A 14 3.35 12.87 2.87
CA TYR A 14 2.08 13.10 2.17
C TYR A 14 0.85 12.93 3.08
N GLY A 15 1.03 12.57 4.36
CA GLY A 15 -0.05 12.41 5.33
C GLY A 15 -0.71 11.03 5.35
N PHE A 16 -0.08 10.00 4.78
CA PHE A 16 -0.57 8.62 4.89
C PHE A 16 -0.15 8.01 6.25
N GLU A 17 -0.84 8.40 7.30
CA GLU A 17 -0.53 7.96 8.67
C GLU A 17 -1.09 6.57 8.99
N LYS A 18 -2.36 6.33 8.61
CA LYS A 18 -3.07 5.09 8.91
C LYS A 18 -3.50 4.40 7.62
N PRO A 19 -2.91 3.24 7.27
CA PRO A 19 -3.27 2.55 6.05
C PRO A 19 -4.72 2.08 6.10
N SER A 20 -5.42 2.18 4.97
CA SER A 20 -6.78 1.66 4.82
C SER A 20 -6.83 0.13 4.91
N ALA A 21 -8.03 -0.44 5.10
CA ALA A 21 -8.19 -1.89 5.18
C ALA A 21 -7.63 -2.62 3.94
N ILE A 22 -7.74 -2.03 2.74
CA ILE A 22 -7.21 -2.64 1.52
C ILE A 22 -5.68 -2.54 1.46
N GLN A 23 -5.09 -1.43 1.91
CA GLN A 23 -3.63 -1.27 1.97
C GLN A 23 -2.99 -2.27 2.94
N GLN A 24 -3.56 -2.41 4.14
CA GLN A 24 -3.08 -3.38 5.14
C GLN A 24 -3.10 -4.82 4.63
N ARG A 25 -4.15 -5.19 3.88
CA ARG A 25 -4.34 -6.57 3.39
C ARG A 25 -3.55 -6.88 2.13
N ALA A 26 -3.37 -5.92 1.22
CA ALA A 26 -2.84 -6.18 -0.11
C ALA A 26 -1.35 -5.80 -0.29
N ILE A 27 -0.80 -4.85 0.47
CA ILE A 27 0.61 -4.44 0.30
C ILE A 27 1.56 -5.61 0.60
N ALA A 28 1.39 -6.31 1.73
CA ALA A 28 2.32 -7.36 2.14
C ALA A 28 2.31 -8.61 1.23
N PRO A 29 1.16 -9.10 0.71
CA PRO A 29 1.17 -10.15 -0.31
C PRO A 29 1.85 -9.74 -1.63
N VAL A 30 1.62 -8.52 -2.13
CA VAL A 30 2.25 -8.04 -3.38
C VAL A 30 3.77 -7.93 -3.23
N LEU A 31 4.26 -7.36 -2.12
CA LEU A 31 5.71 -7.29 -1.82
C LEU A 31 6.38 -8.67 -1.69
N ARG A 32 5.60 -9.73 -1.49
CA ARG A 32 6.10 -11.12 -1.46
C ARG A 32 6.07 -11.80 -2.83
N GLY A 33 5.82 -11.04 -3.90
CA GLY A 33 5.76 -11.56 -5.26
C GLY A 33 4.55 -12.46 -5.53
N ARG A 34 3.46 -12.31 -4.75
CA ARG A 34 2.23 -13.09 -4.97
C ARG A 34 1.31 -12.35 -5.92
N ASP A 35 0.62 -13.09 -6.77
CA ASP A 35 -0.53 -12.56 -7.50
C ASP A 35 -1.67 -12.25 -6.53
N VAL A 36 -2.23 -11.04 -6.66
CA VAL A 36 -3.23 -10.52 -5.72
C VAL A 36 -4.41 -9.91 -6.48
N ILE A 37 -5.60 -10.37 -6.14
CA ILE A 37 -6.86 -9.72 -6.51
C ILE A 37 -7.34 -8.91 -5.30
N ALA A 38 -7.40 -7.60 -5.45
CA ALA A 38 -7.78 -6.66 -4.40
C ALA A 38 -9.09 -5.95 -4.78
N GLN A 39 -10.15 -6.14 -3.98
CA GLN A 39 -11.44 -5.46 -4.16
C GLN A 39 -11.71 -4.52 -2.98
N ALA A 40 -12.09 -3.29 -3.30
CA ALA A 40 -12.56 -2.31 -2.32
C ALA A 40 -13.39 -1.23 -3.03
N GLN A 41 -14.19 -0.46 -2.27
CA GLN A 41 -14.98 0.65 -2.80
C GLN A 41 -14.11 1.74 -3.46
N SER A 42 -14.69 2.58 -4.31
CA SER A 42 -13.98 3.76 -4.83
C SER A 42 -13.55 4.67 -3.67
N GLY A 43 -12.40 5.34 -3.80
CA GLY A 43 -11.86 6.24 -2.77
C GLY A 43 -11.17 5.58 -1.57
N THR A 44 -11.08 4.25 -1.50
CA THR A 44 -10.50 3.56 -0.33
C THR A 44 -8.99 3.32 -0.40
N GLY A 45 -8.29 3.96 -1.34
CA GLY A 45 -6.83 3.90 -1.43
C GLY A 45 -6.24 2.73 -2.22
N LYS A 46 -6.99 2.11 -3.14
CA LYS A 46 -6.48 1.07 -4.05
C LYS A 46 -5.26 1.52 -4.86
N THR A 47 -5.29 2.75 -5.39
CA THR A 47 -4.16 3.31 -6.17
C THR A 47 -2.88 3.33 -5.34
N ALA A 48 -2.93 3.88 -4.13
CA ALA A 48 -1.79 3.90 -3.22
C ALA A 48 -1.30 2.48 -2.87
N THR A 49 -2.21 1.50 -2.69
CA THR A 49 -1.83 0.09 -2.48
C THR A 49 -0.90 -0.41 -3.58
N PHE A 50 -1.26 -0.21 -4.86
CA PHE A 50 -0.45 -0.69 -5.98
C PHE A 50 0.82 0.15 -6.18
N SER A 51 0.77 1.46 -5.94
CA SER A 51 1.96 2.33 -6.05
C SER A 51 3.02 2.07 -4.98
N ILE A 52 2.62 1.64 -3.77
CA ILE A 52 3.55 1.36 -2.67
C ILE A 52 4.13 -0.06 -2.77
N ALA A 53 3.37 -0.99 -3.34
CA ALA A 53 3.72 -2.40 -3.34
C ALA A 53 4.39 -2.91 -4.63
N ALA A 54 4.30 -2.15 -5.72
CA ALA A 54 5.06 -2.38 -6.95
C ALA A 54 6.48 -1.82 -6.83
#